data_AF-A0A931CDH1-F1
#
_entry.id   AF-A0A931CDH1-F1
#
_cell.length_a   1.000
_cell.length_b   1.000
_cell.length_c   1.000
_cell.angle_alpha   90.00
_cell.angle_beta   90.00
_cell.angle_gamma   90.00
#
_symmetry.space_group_name_H-M   'P 1'
#
loop_
_entity.id
_entity.type
_entity.pdbx_description
1 polymer ?
#
loop_
_entity_poly.entity_id
_entity_poly.type
_entity_poly.pdbx_seq_one_letter_code
_entity_poly.pdbx_strand_id
1 'polypeptide(L)'
;MIASSPYGLSRPTMDDARAAVLRVHAGDGRRIWDQLLHAAGLTGRETDDSALDRLLTQMSTSDATTRLCALALRIRVTSHTHLAAAAQSITRS
;
A
#
# COMPACT_ATOMS: atom_id res chain seq x y z
N MET A 1 10.90 -5.81 22.31
CA MET A 1 12.05 -5.91 21.37
C MET A 1 11.52 -5.51 20.00
N ILE A 2 11.70 -4.25 19.58
CA ILE A 2 11.24 -3.81 18.26
C ILE A 2 12.33 -4.25 17.29
N ALA A 3 12.05 -5.27 16.47
CA ALA A 3 12.89 -5.58 15.33
C ALA A 3 12.86 -4.34 14.42
N SER A 4 13.93 -3.55 14.45
CA SER A 4 14.06 -2.40 13.57
C SER A 4 14.11 -2.94 12.14
N SER A 5 13.10 -2.65 11.32
CA SER A 5 13.15 -2.98 9.90
C SER A 5 14.49 -2.50 9.33
N PRO A 6 15.16 -3.30 8.49
CA PRO A 6 16.38 -2.87 7.85
C PRO A 6 16.12 -1.54 7.14
N TYR A 7 16.95 -0.54 7.46
CA TYR A 7 16.85 0.84 6.95
C TYR A 7 15.64 1.67 7.41
N GLY A 8 14.90 1.25 8.44
CA GLY A 8 13.78 2.01 9.00
C GLY A 8 12.55 2.12 8.09
N LEU A 9 12.51 1.32 7.01
CA LEU A 9 11.41 1.31 6.05
C LEU A 9 10.42 0.20 6.42
N SER A 10 9.15 0.56 6.53
CA SER A 10 8.06 -0.41 6.69
C SER A 10 7.41 -0.71 5.35
N ARG A 11 7.04 -1.98 5.12
CA ARG A 11 6.25 -2.35 3.94
C ARG A 11 4.90 -1.62 4.01
N PRO A 12 4.46 -0.95 2.94
CA PRO A 12 3.14 -0.34 2.89
C PRO A 12 2.02 -1.36 3.18
N THR A 13 0.97 -0.89 3.83
CA THR A 13 -0.18 -1.69 4.28
C THR A 13 -1.49 -1.19 3.67
N MET A 14 -2.58 -1.93 3.89
CA MET A 14 -3.94 -1.47 3.57
C MET A 14 -4.30 -0.17 4.30
N ASP A 15 -3.81 0.02 5.53
CA ASP A 15 -4.04 1.24 6.30
C ASP A 15 -3.31 2.45 5.70
N ASP A 16 -2.10 2.25 5.17
CA ASP A 16 -1.38 3.31 4.45
C ASP A 16 -2.14 3.74 3.19
N ALA A 17 -2.71 2.77 2.46
CA ALA A 17 -3.53 3.05 1.29
C ALA A 17 -4.81 3.80 1.68
N ARG A 18 -5.50 3.36 2.75
CA ARG A 18 -6.68 4.03 3.29
C ARG A 18 -6.37 5.46 3.70
N ALA A 19 -5.30 5.68 4.47
CA ALA A 19 -4.89 7.00 4.90
C ALA A 19 -4.55 7.91 3.70
N ALA A 20 -3.93 7.37 2.65
CA ALA A 20 -3.68 8.13 1.43
C ALA A 20 -4.99 8.57 0.75
N VAL A 21 -5.92 7.64 0.52
CA VAL A 21 -7.22 7.92 -0.11
C VAL A 21 -8.02 8.95 0.69
N LEU A 22 -8.11 8.78 2.02
CA LEU A 22 -8.83 9.71 2.89
C LEU A 22 -8.24 11.12 2.87
N ARG A 23 -6.90 11.25 2.80
CA ARG A 23 -6.24 12.56 2.73
C ARG A 23 -6.45 13.26 1.40
N VAL A 24 -6.33 12.54 0.28
CA VAL A 24 -6.35 13.19 -1.06
C VAL A 24 -7.75 13.50 -1.56
N HIS A 25 -8.77 12.81 -1.06
CA HIS A 25 -10.16 12.97 -1.50
C HIS A 25 -11.06 13.70 -0.49
N ALA A 26 -10.49 14.32 0.54
CA ALA A 26 -11.19 15.14 1.54
C ALA A 26 -12.56 14.54 1.97
N GLY A 27 -13.65 15.31 1.84
CA GLY A 27 -15.00 14.90 2.26
C GLY A 27 -15.56 13.65 1.56
N ASP A 28 -15.06 13.31 0.38
CA ASP A 28 -15.48 12.13 -0.38
C ASP A 28 -14.63 10.89 -0.10
N GLY A 29 -13.53 11.02 0.66
CA GLY A 29 -12.54 9.96 0.83
C GLY A 29 -13.12 8.67 1.39
N ARG A 30 -14.08 8.74 2.32
CA ARG A 30 -14.74 7.56 2.88
C ARG A 30 -15.52 6.79 1.81
N ARG A 31 -16.30 7.51 1.00
CA ARG A 31 -17.11 6.93 -0.08
C ARG A 31 -16.22 6.32 -1.16
N ILE A 32 -15.15 7.02 -1.55
CA ILE A 32 -14.20 6.53 -2.56
C ILE A 32 -13.46 5.29 -2.04
N TRP A 33 -13.06 5.28 -0.78
CA TRP A 33 -12.45 4.10 -0.14
C TRP A 33 -13.38 2.88 -0.20
N ASP A 34 -14.64 3.04 0.18
CA ASP A 34 -15.61 1.94 0.17
C ASP A 34 -15.88 1.44 -1.27
N GLN A 35 -15.91 2.35 -2.26
CA GLN A 35 -16.01 1.99 -3.67
C GLN A 35 -14.80 1.19 -4.18
N LEU A 36 -13.58 1.59 -3.80
CA LEU A 36 -12.35 0.87 -4.14
C LEU A 36 -12.31 -0.53 -3.54
N LEU A 37 -12.71 -0.67 -2.27
CA LEU A 37 -12.81 -1.97 -1.62
C LEU A 37 -13.81 -2.86 -2.35
N HIS A 38 -15.00 -2.34 -2.66
CA HIS A 38 -16.02 -3.10 -3.36
C HIS A 38 -15.53 -3.55 -4.76
N ALA A 39 -14.92 -2.65 -5.53
CA ALA A 39 -14.37 -2.95 -6.85
C ALA A 39 -13.23 -3.98 -6.80
N ALA A 40 -12.46 -4.01 -5.71
CA ALA A 40 -11.38 -4.96 -5.50
C ALA A 40 -11.85 -6.31 -4.92
N GLY A 41 -13.14 -6.46 -4.60
CA GLY A 41 -13.66 -7.62 -3.90
C GLY A 41 -13.11 -7.74 -2.47
N LEU A 42 -12.89 -6.60 -1.82
CA LEU A 42 -12.32 -6.47 -0.47
C LEU A 42 -13.36 -5.91 0.51
N THR A 43 -13.10 -6.16 1.79
CA THR A 43 -13.90 -5.76 2.95
C THR A 43 -13.20 -4.70 3.81
N GLY A 44 -11.88 -4.51 3.61
CA GLY A 44 -11.04 -3.62 4.41
C GLY A 44 -10.59 -4.22 5.74
N ARG A 45 -10.73 -5.54 5.92
CA ARG A 45 -10.28 -6.30 7.10
C ARG A 45 -9.27 -7.39 6.74
N GLU A 46 -8.79 -7.36 5.51
CA GLU A 46 -7.84 -8.34 5.00
C GLU A 46 -6.52 -8.22 5.72
N THR A 47 -5.96 -9.37 6.06
CA THR A 47 -4.60 -9.49 6.62
C THR A 47 -3.65 -10.17 5.66
N ASP A 48 -4.12 -10.54 4.47
CA ASP A 48 -3.31 -11.18 3.45
C ASP A 48 -2.52 -10.15 2.63
N ASP A 49 -1.26 -10.47 2.34
CA ASP A 49 -0.37 -9.64 1.53
C ASP A 49 -0.93 -9.33 0.14
N SER A 50 -1.79 -10.20 -0.41
CA SER A 50 -2.36 -10.05 -1.75
C SER A 50 -3.48 -9.01 -1.82
N ALA A 51 -4.07 -8.63 -0.68
CA ALA A 51 -5.15 -7.65 -0.62
C ALA A 51 -4.68 -6.26 -1.08
N LEU A 52 -3.46 -5.87 -0.67
CA LEU A 52 -2.87 -4.61 -1.10
C LEU A 52 -2.64 -4.60 -2.62
N ASP A 53 -2.13 -5.69 -3.21
CA ASP A 53 -1.90 -5.75 -4.65
C ASP A 53 -3.20 -5.68 -5.46
N ARG A 54 -4.26 -6.34 -4.98
CA ARG A 54 -5.62 -6.25 -5.57
C ARG A 54 -6.16 -4.82 -5.49
N LEU A 55 -6.02 -4.17 -4.33
CA LEU A 55 -6.43 -2.78 -4.14
C LEU A 55 -5.64 -1.82 -5.06
N LEU A 56 -4.32 -1.95 -5.11
CA LEU A 56 -3.47 -1.10 -5.96
C LEU A 56 -3.79 -1.26 -7.45
N THR A 57 -4.18 -2.46 -7.87
CA THR A 57 -4.67 -2.72 -9.23
C THR A 57 -5.94 -1.92 -9.51
N GLN A 58 -6.93 -1.93 -8.61
CA GLN A 58 -8.15 -1.12 -8.78
C GLN A 58 -7.89 0.39 -8.69
N MET A 59 -7.01 0.82 -7.78
CA MET A 59 -6.64 2.24 -7.69
C MET A 59 -5.97 2.72 -8.99
N SER A 60 -5.27 1.86 -9.72
CA SER A 60 -4.60 2.21 -10.98
C SER A 60 -5.54 2.48 -12.15
N THR A 61 -6.78 1.98 -12.08
CA THR A 61 -7.84 2.19 -13.08
C THR A 61 -8.84 3.27 -12.68
N SER A 62 -8.66 3.87 -11.50
CA SER A 62 -9.52 4.92 -10.95
C SER A 62 -9.16 6.32 -11.47
N ASP A 63 -9.74 7.37 -10.88
CA ASP A 63 -9.42 8.76 -11.21
C ASP A 63 -7.91 9.08 -11.08
N ALA A 64 -7.49 10.19 -11.67
CA ALA A 64 -6.07 10.55 -11.77
C ALA A 64 -5.37 10.65 -10.40
N THR A 65 -6.04 11.17 -9.37
CA THR A 65 -5.49 11.34 -8.03
C THR A 65 -5.30 10.00 -7.34
N THR A 66 -6.32 9.12 -7.42
CA THR A 66 -6.23 7.76 -6.89
C THR A 66 -5.13 6.95 -7.56
N ARG A 67 -4.99 7.08 -8.88
CA ARG A 67 -3.95 6.40 -9.66
C ARG A 67 -2.54 6.86 -9.28
N LEU A 68 -2.32 8.14 -8.99
CA LEU A 68 -1.04 8.64 -8.48
C LEU A 68 -0.72 8.06 -7.09
N CYS A 69 -1.73 7.93 -6.21
CA CYS A 69 -1.56 7.26 -4.93
C CYS A 69 -1.16 5.79 -5.11
N ALA A 70 -1.78 5.09 -6.06
CA ALA A 70 -1.44 3.72 -6.39
C ALA A 70 0.03 3.60 -6.82
N LEU A 71 0.48 4.49 -7.71
CA LEU A 71 1.86 4.52 -8.18
C LEU A 71 2.84 4.76 -7.03
N ALA A 72 2.57 5.74 -6.17
CA ALA A 72 3.42 6.06 -5.03
C ALA A 72 3.54 4.88 -4.05
N LEU A 73 2.43 4.19 -3.77
CA LEU A 73 2.44 3.00 -2.91
C LEU A 73 3.20 1.84 -3.54
N ARG A 74 3.03 1.60 -4.85
CA ARG A 74 3.81 0.58 -5.58
C ARG A 74 5.30 0.84 -5.51
N ILE A 75 5.74 2.09 -5.72
CA ILE A 75 7.16 2.45 -5.58
C ILE A 75 7.67 2.08 -4.18
N ARG A 76 6.93 2.43 -3.13
CA ARG A 76 7.33 2.10 -1.75
C ARG A 76 7.39 0.59 -1.48
N VAL A 77 6.42 -0.18 -1.98
CA VAL A 77 6.42 -1.65 -1.87
C VAL A 77 7.67 -2.21 -2.57
N THR A 78 7.91 -1.81 -3.81
CA THR A 78 9.06 -2.28 -4.60
C THR A 78 10.40 -1.90 -3.94
N SER A 79 10.54 -0.66 -3.49
CA SER A 79 11.73 -0.20 -2.76
C SER A 79 11.96 -0.99 -1.48
N HIS A 80 10.91 -1.22 -0.68
CA HIS A 80 11.02 -2.04 0.52
C HIS A 80 11.48 -3.46 0.17
N THR A 81 10.89 -4.10 -0.84
CA THR A 81 11.27 -5.46 -1.27
C THR A 81 12.74 -5.54 -1.68
N HIS A 82 13.23 -4.61 -2.50
CA HIS A 82 14.63 -4.61 -2.92
C HIS A 82 15.59 -4.35 -1.76
N LEU A 83 15.28 -3.39 -0.89
CA LEU A 83 16.13 -3.06 0.25
C LEU A 83 16.14 -4.17 1.31
N ALA A 84 15.00 -4.80 1.56
CA ALA A 84 14.92 -5.96 2.46
C ALA A 84 15.73 -7.15 1.93
N ALA A 85 15.73 -7.38 0.62
CA ALA A 85 16.56 -8.42 -0.01
C ALA A 85 18.06 -8.09 0.11
N ALA A 86 18.46 -6.84 -0.14
CA ALA A 86 19.85 -6.41 0.00
C ALA A 86 20.37 -6.53 1.44
N ALA A 87 19.56 -6.14 2.44
CA ALA A 87 19.92 -6.27 3.85
C ALA A 87 20.18 -7.72 4.26
N GLN A 88 19.38 -8.67 3.75
CA GLN A 88 19.56 -10.09 4.02
C GLN A 88 20.88 -10.62 3.44
N SER A 89 21.28 -10.15 2.26
CA SER A 89 22.56 -10.53 1.65
C SER A 89 23.76 -10.02 2.45
N ILE A 90 23.70 -8.78 2.96
CA ILE A 90 24.76 -8.18 3.78
C ILE A 90 24.84 -8.84 5.16
N THR A 91 23.72 -9.23 5.75
CA THR A 91 23.69 -9.85 7.09
C THR A 91 24.19 -11.30 7.07
N ARG A 92 24.14 -11.97 5.91
CA ARG A 92 24.57 -13.37 5.74
C ARG A 92 26.02 -13.53 5.26
N SER A 93 26.70 -12.43 4.96
CA SER A 93 28.14 -12.38 4.60
C SER A 93 28.99 -12.06 5.82
#